data_AF-A0A3A9ZWG4-F1
#
_entry.id   AF-A0A3A9ZWG4-F1
#
_cell.length_a   1.000
_cell.length_b   1.000
_cell.length_c   1.000
_cell.angle_alpha   90.00
_cell.angle_beta   90.00
_cell.angle_gamma   90.00
#
_symmetry.space_group_name_H-M   'P 1'
#
loop_
_entity.id
_entity.type
_entity.pdbx_description
1 polymer ?
#
loop_
_entity_poly.entity_id
_entity_poly.type
_entity_poly.pdbx_seq_one_letter_code
_entity_poly.pdbx_strand_id
1 'polypeptide(L)'
;MGNHFTGTSLGAASYNQTNAANNLVQVILPFIEKNYNVSTKREGRAYGGFSYGGMTGGVVIRNYPTTFGFYAHFFGNPSLTTQDYDNIAAAVGNDDLFVFLGNGVFEGNLNAQNTIANNFRARGFAAKTAQVPGAHDSMTAGQLFTIFARDYLWTGVDSVSVTPASENLTQGWNWVKQFTAHVTTNEDVSKAVTWSVKGATSAGTTISADGRLSVAADETASSLTVAATSVVDPTKTGAAQVTLTPTGTAGTVVKANAAPASIVGGGRFTLNVDVRAQSRHGTSPTVTGEIAVTLGGTTQVVSLTDGAAVVTLPTAGLSAGVYPVHVAYSGDPTYAPGAAAPQHLRVR
;
A
#
# COMPACT_ATOMS: atom_id res chain seq x y z
N MET A 1 -45.46 -2.95 6.15
CA MET A 1 -44.20 -3.64 6.51
C MET A 1 -44.53 -4.74 7.50
N GLY A 2 -44.38 -6.00 7.08
CA GLY A 2 -44.57 -7.15 7.95
C GLY A 2 -43.34 -7.35 8.84
N ASN A 3 -43.57 -7.85 10.05
CA ASN A 3 -42.53 -8.15 11.02
C ASN A 3 -41.93 -9.54 10.75
N HIS A 4 -40.64 -9.63 10.45
CA HIS A 4 -39.91 -10.90 10.32
C HIS A 4 -39.12 -11.29 11.59
N PHE A 5 -39.20 -10.49 12.67
CA PHE A 5 -38.30 -10.58 13.83
C PHE A 5 -38.98 -10.67 15.21
N THR A 6 -40.31 -10.74 15.30
CA THR A 6 -40.99 -11.15 16.55
C THR A 6 -42.00 -12.25 16.27
N GLY A 7 -41.82 -13.41 16.90
CA GLY A 7 -42.60 -14.62 16.63
C GLY A 7 -44.06 -14.62 17.12
N THR A 8 -44.66 -13.46 17.41
CA THR A 8 -46.01 -13.38 17.99
C THR A 8 -47.06 -12.75 17.07
N SER A 9 -46.68 -11.95 16.05
CA SER A 9 -47.58 -11.55 14.95
C SER A 9 -46.83 -10.90 13.78
N LEU A 10 -47.44 -10.84 12.61
CA LEU A 10 -46.86 -10.25 11.38
C LEU A 10 -47.26 -8.77 11.16
N GLY A 11 -48.03 -8.16 12.06
CA GLY A 11 -48.54 -6.79 11.91
C GLY A 11 -47.50 -5.72 12.24
N ALA A 12 -47.61 -4.52 11.64
CA ALA A 12 -46.68 -3.40 11.88
C ALA A 12 -46.60 -2.97 13.37
N ALA A 13 -47.69 -3.14 14.13
CA ALA A 13 -47.75 -2.85 15.56
C ALA A 13 -46.88 -3.76 16.43
N SER A 14 -46.38 -4.88 15.88
CA SER A 14 -45.51 -5.83 16.61
C SER A 14 -44.02 -5.58 16.40
N TYR A 15 -43.64 -4.64 15.53
CA TYR A 15 -42.25 -4.35 15.27
C TYR A 15 -41.61 -3.58 16.44
N ASN A 16 -40.68 -4.22 17.13
CA ASN A 16 -39.94 -3.66 18.25
C ASN A 16 -38.47 -3.45 17.84
N GLN A 17 -38.01 -2.20 17.86
CA GLN A 17 -36.66 -1.82 17.38
C GLN A 17 -35.55 -2.45 18.23
N THR A 18 -35.76 -2.60 19.55
CA THR A 18 -34.80 -3.28 20.43
C THR A 18 -34.68 -4.75 20.09
N ASN A 19 -35.80 -5.44 19.88
CA ASN A 19 -35.79 -6.85 19.47
C ASN A 19 -35.16 -7.02 18.08
N ALA A 20 -35.46 -6.13 17.14
CA ALA A 20 -34.84 -6.15 15.82
C ALA A 20 -33.31 -5.95 15.90
N ALA A 21 -32.84 -5.00 16.70
CA ALA A 21 -31.42 -4.77 16.94
C ALA A 21 -30.74 -5.99 17.60
N ASN A 22 -31.37 -6.56 18.63
CA ASN A 22 -30.87 -7.76 19.30
C ASN A 22 -30.82 -8.96 18.35
N ASN A 23 -31.87 -9.18 17.54
CA ASN A 23 -31.89 -10.29 16.60
C ASN A 23 -30.83 -10.13 15.50
N LEU A 24 -30.66 -8.91 14.97
CA LEU A 24 -29.60 -8.60 14.02
C LEU A 24 -28.22 -8.98 14.58
N VAL A 25 -27.88 -8.49 15.76
CA VAL A 25 -26.53 -8.62 16.30
C VAL A 25 -26.28 -9.98 16.94
N GLN A 26 -27.24 -10.54 17.66
CA GLN A 26 -27.06 -11.77 18.45
C GLN A 26 -27.40 -13.05 17.69
N VAL A 27 -28.15 -12.95 16.58
CA VAL A 27 -28.63 -14.12 15.83
C VAL A 27 -28.18 -14.08 14.37
N ILE A 28 -28.52 -13.02 13.65
CA ILE A 28 -28.27 -12.95 12.20
C ILE A 28 -26.78 -12.80 11.91
N LEU A 29 -26.07 -11.88 12.56
CA LEU A 29 -24.63 -11.68 12.32
C LEU A 29 -23.82 -12.97 12.57
N PRO A 30 -23.94 -13.68 13.72
CA PRO A 30 -23.24 -14.94 13.92
C PRO A 30 -23.58 -16.01 12.88
N PHE A 31 -24.83 -16.06 12.42
CA PHE A 31 -25.22 -16.97 11.34
C PHE A 31 -24.52 -16.61 10.03
N ILE A 32 -24.49 -15.34 9.63
CA ILE A 32 -23.83 -14.93 8.38
C ILE A 32 -22.33 -15.19 8.45
N GLU A 33 -21.67 -14.83 9.56
CA GLU A 33 -20.23 -15.03 9.75
C GLU A 33 -19.81 -16.50 9.75
N LYS A 34 -20.68 -17.39 10.25
CA LYS A 34 -20.44 -18.83 10.22
C LYS A 34 -20.57 -19.42 8.81
N ASN A 35 -21.43 -18.88 7.98
CA ASN A 35 -21.84 -19.52 6.72
C ASN A 35 -21.31 -18.82 5.45
N TYR A 36 -20.75 -17.61 5.56
CA TYR A 36 -20.27 -16.82 4.43
C TYR A 36 -18.90 -16.19 4.71
N ASN A 37 -18.13 -15.93 3.65
CA ASN A 37 -16.84 -15.25 3.75
C ASN A 37 -17.04 -13.73 3.90
N VAL A 38 -17.32 -13.29 5.13
CA VAL A 38 -17.53 -11.89 5.49
C VAL A 38 -16.59 -11.45 6.60
N SER A 39 -16.37 -10.13 6.72
CA SER A 39 -15.57 -9.59 7.82
C SER A 39 -16.28 -9.78 9.16
N THR A 40 -15.53 -10.23 10.17
CA THR A 40 -15.97 -10.27 11.59
C THR A 40 -15.56 -9.01 12.35
N LYS A 41 -14.88 -8.07 11.69
CA LYS A 41 -14.44 -6.80 12.27
C LYS A 41 -15.37 -5.66 11.84
N ARG A 42 -15.52 -4.66 12.70
CA ARG A 42 -16.47 -3.56 12.50
C ARG A 42 -16.18 -2.74 11.24
N GLU A 43 -14.93 -2.61 10.83
CA GLU A 43 -14.50 -1.84 9.65
C GLU A 43 -15.00 -2.48 8.35
N GLY A 44 -15.34 -3.78 8.39
CA GLY A 44 -15.96 -4.49 7.29
C GLY A 44 -17.48 -4.67 7.44
N ARG A 45 -18.13 -3.97 8.38
CA ARG A 45 -19.58 -4.07 8.61
C ARG A 45 -20.27 -2.71 8.53
N ALA A 46 -21.37 -2.66 7.77
CA ALA A 46 -22.24 -1.49 7.65
C ALA A 46 -23.70 -1.82 7.97
N TYR A 47 -24.40 -0.86 8.59
CA TYR A 47 -25.85 -0.87 8.75
C TYR A 47 -26.47 0.22 7.88
N GLY A 48 -27.55 -0.08 7.16
CA GLY A 48 -28.32 0.91 6.40
C GLY A 48 -29.81 0.66 6.56
N GLY A 49 -30.58 1.72 6.86
CA GLY A 49 -32.01 1.61 7.14
C GLY A 49 -32.85 2.73 6.52
N PHE A 50 -33.98 2.34 5.92
CA PHE A 50 -35.04 3.20 5.40
C PHE A 50 -36.07 3.50 6.49
N SER A 51 -36.41 4.78 6.73
CA SER A 51 -37.52 5.20 7.59
C SER A 51 -37.43 4.59 8.99
N TYR A 52 -38.42 3.80 9.41
CA TYR A 52 -38.39 3.08 10.69
C TYR A 52 -37.16 2.17 10.84
N GLY A 53 -36.61 1.63 9.75
CA GLY A 53 -35.32 0.94 9.74
C GLY A 53 -34.15 1.89 10.00
N GLY A 54 -34.16 3.11 9.46
CA GLY A 54 -33.16 4.13 9.81
C GLY A 54 -33.21 4.46 11.30
N MET A 55 -34.42 4.57 11.87
CA MET A 55 -34.62 4.77 13.31
C MET A 55 -34.12 3.56 14.12
N THR A 56 -34.34 2.33 13.63
CA THR A 56 -33.80 1.11 14.24
C THR A 56 -32.27 1.13 14.27
N GLY A 57 -31.62 1.70 13.25
CA GLY A 57 -30.17 1.94 13.26
C GLY A 57 -29.70 2.75 14.46
N GLY A 58 -30.52 3.69 14.94
CA GLY A 58 -30.25 4.42 16.19
C GLY A 58 -30.25 3.52 17.43
N VAL A 59 -31.12 2.52 17.47
CA VAL A 59 -31.15 1.51 18.55
C VAL A 59 -29.98 0.55 18.43
N VAL A 60 -29.60 0.16 17.21
CA VAL A 60 -28.42 -0.69 16.96
C VAL A 60 -27.15 0.00 17.45
N ILE A 61 -26.87 1.23 17.02
CA ILE A 61 -25.64 1.94 17.43
C ILE A 61 -25.60 2.23 18.93
N ARG A 62 -26.76 2.52 19.55
CA ARG A 62 -26.82 2.75 21.00
C ARG A 62 -26.54 1.48 21.81
N ASN A 63 -27.13 0.35 21.41
CA ASN A 63 -27.03 -0.89 22.18
C ASN A 63 -25.76 -1.69 21.83
N TYR A 64 -25.22 -1.51 20.63
CA TYR A 64 -24.08 -2.26 20.07
C TYR A 64 -23.08 -1.32 19.36
N PRO A 65 -22.51 -0.32 20.08
CA PRO A 65 -21.73 0.77 19.48
C PRO A 65 -20.46 0.33 18.74
N THR A 66 -19.92 -0.84 19.10
CA THR A 66 -18.67 -1.39 18.52
C THR A 66 -18.90 -2.42 17.43
N THR A 67 -20.15 -2.73 17.07
CA THR A 67 -20.43 -3.83 16.13
C THR A 67 -20.24 -3.46 14.65
N PHE A 68 -20.62 -2.24 14.26
CA PHE A 68 -20.54 -1.74 12.89
C PHE A 68 -19.66 -0.47 12.83
N GLY A 69 -18.84 -0.33 11.78
CA GLY A 69 -18.06 0.88 11.50
C GLY A 69 -18.85 1.96 10.77
N PHE A 70 -19.92 1.57 10.07
CA PHE A 70 -20.67 2.48 9.20
C PHE A 70 -22.17 2.37 9.46
N TYR A 71 -22.84 3.50 9.61
CA TYR A 71 -24.30 3.60 9.77
C TYR A 71 -24.89 4.56 8.75
N ALA A 72 -25.99 4.16 8.12
CA ALA A 72 -26.76 5.00 7.24
C ALA A 72 -28.24 5.05 7.62
N HIS A 73 -28.74 6.27 7.78
CA HIS A 73 -30.10 6.58 8.18
C HIS A 73 -30.82 7.33 7.04
N PHE A 74 -31.58 6.61 6.23
CA PHE A 74 -32.34 7.18 5.12
C PHE A 74 -33.72 7.59 5.64
N PHE A 75 -33.97 8.90 5.76
CA PHE A 75 -35.18 9.58 6.26
C PHE A 75 -35.81 8.89 7.48
N GLY A 76 -34.93 8.42 8.36
CA GLY A 76 -35.21 7.63 9.54
C GLY A 76 -34.27 8.07 10.66
N ASN A 77 -34.51 9.25 11.21
CA ASN A 77 -33.56 9.87 12.12
C ASN A 77 -33.44 9.08 13.43
N PRO A 78 -32.21 8.75 13.88
CA PRO A 78 -32.03 8.14 15.19
C PRO A 78 -32.43 9.12 16.30
N SER A 79 -33.11 8.61 17.32
CA SER A 79 -33.45 9.38 18.52
C SER A 79 -32.43 9.08 19.62
N LEU A 80 -31.39 9.93 19.70
CA LEU A 80 -30.28 9.80 20.64
C LEU A 80 -30.22 11.02 21.56
N THR A 81 -30.06 10.78 22.86
CA THR A 81 -29.78 11.81 23.85
C THR A 81 -28.28 12.17 23.86
N THR A 82 -27.91 13.29 24.49
CA THR A 82 -26.50 13.65 24.69
C THR A 82 -25.72 12.52 25.36
N GLN A 83 -26.30 11.89 26.39
CA GLN A 83 -25.68 10.76 27.08
C GLN A 83 -25.50 9.55 26.16
N ASP A 84 -26.43 9.29 25.25
CA ASP A 84 -26.27 8.20 24.28
C ASP A 84 -25.05 8.46 23.37
N TYR A 85 -24.88 9.69 22.87
CA TYR A 85 -23.70 10.04 22.07
C TYR A 85 -22.40 9.89 22.87
N ASP A 86 -22.39 10.30 24.14
CA ASP A 86 -21.21 10.16 25.01
C ASP A 86 -20.87 8.69 25.27
N ASN A 87 -21.88 7.87 25.52
CA ASN A 87 -21.72 6.43 25.72
C ASN A 87 -21.19 5.74 24.45
N ILE A 88 -21.74 6.09 23.29
CA ILE A 88 -21.25 5.59 21.99
C ILE A 88 -19.79 5.98 21.81
N ALA A 89 -19.43 7.25 22.05
CA ALA A 89 -18.05 7.72 21.90
C ALA A 89 -17.08 7.03 22.86
N ALA A 90 -17.47 6.86 24.12
CA ALA A 90 -16.65 6.16 25.10
C ALA A 90 -16.44 4.68 24.72
N ALA A 91 -17.47 4.03 24.17
CA ALA A 91 -17.39 2.63 23.76
C ALA A 91 -16.58 2.43 22.47
N VAL A 92 -16.68 3.35 21.51
CA VAL A 92 -15.92 3.32 20.24
C VAL A 92 -14.46 3.74 20.45
N GLY A 93 -14.19 4.68 21.35
CA GLY A 93 -12.84 5.18 21.60
C GLY A 93 -12.25 5.87 20.37
N ASN A 94 -11.05 5.45 19.98
CA ASN A 94 -10.32 6.01 18.84
C ASN A 94 -10.57 5.23 17.53
N ASP A 95 -11.41 4.21 17.55
CA ASP A 95 -11.74 3.45 16.35
C ASP A 95 -12.65 4.27 15.42
N ASP A 96 -12.59 3.97 14.13
CA ASP A 96 -13.40 4.67 13.14
C ASP A 96 -14.90 4.35 13.30
N LEU A 97 -15.70 5.41 13.22
CA LEU A 97 -17.15 5.36 13.10
C LEU A 97 -17.60 6.42 12.09
N PHE A 98 -18.37 5.99 11.10
CA PHE A 98 -18.96 6.86 10.09
C PHE A 98 -20.50 6.82 10.13
N VAL A 99 -21.12 8.00 10.08
CA VAL A 99 -22.58 8.15 10.06
C VAL A 99 -23.05 8.96 8.85
N PHE A 100 -23.89 8.36 8.02
CA PHE A 100 -24.58 9.01 6.90
C PHE A 100 -26.05 9.23 7.22
N LEU A 101 -26.56 10.43 7.01
CA LEU A 101 -27.99 10.73 7.11
C LEU A 101 -28.48 11.36 5.81
N GLY A 102 -29.64 10.94 5.31
CA GLY A 102 -30.19 11.60 4.14
C GLY A 102 -31.69 11.62 4.08
N ASN A 103 -32.25 12.53 3.29
CA ASN A 103 -33.69 12.58 3.02
C ASN A 103 -33.99 12.98 1.57
N GLY A 104 -35.27 12.92 1.21
CA GLY A 104 -35.76 13.49 -0.03
C GLY A 104 -36.02 14.99 0.10
N VAL A 105 -35.90 15.77 -0.98
CA VAL A 105 -36.23 17.20 -0.99
C VAL A 105 -37.66 17.47 -0.49
N PHE A 106 -38.62 16.60 -0.82
CA PHE A 106 -40.01 16.76 -0.40
C PHE A 106 -40.28 16.37 1.06
N GLU A 107 -39.28 15.82 1.77
CA GLU A 107 -39.35 15.54 3.22
C GLU A 107 -39.02 16.77 4.09
N GLY A 108 -38.63 17.89 3.45
CA GLY A 108 -38.20 19.11 4.12
C GLY A 108 -36.68 19.26 4.17
N ASN A 109 -36.19 20.27 4.90
CA ASN A 109 -34.77 20.59 4.99
C ASN A 109 -33.98 19.56 5.84
N LEU A 110 -32.64 19.69 5.85
CA LEU A 110 -31.71 18.79 6.54
C LEU A 110 -31.43 19.15 8.02
N ASN A 111 -32.21 20.03 8.66
CA ASN A 111 -31.85 20.57 9.98
C ASN A 111 -31.70 19.47 11.06
N ALA A 112 -32.60 18.49 11.08
CA ALA A 112 -32.54 17.39 12.04
C ALA A 112 -31.33 16.47 11.79
N GLN A 113 -31.09 16.11 10.52
CA GLN A 113 -29.96 15.28 10.08
C GLN A 113 -28.63 15.96 10.39
N ASN A 114 -28.53 17.26 10.12
CA ASN A 114 -27.34 18.05 10.42
C ASN A 114 -27.09 18.12 11.92
N THR A 115 -28.13 18.28 12.75
CA THR A 115 -27.98 18.24 14.22
C THR A 115 -27.41 16.92 14.71
N ILE A 116 -27.88 15.79 14.17
CA ILE A 116 -27.38 14.45 14.51
C ILE A 116 -25.93 14.28 14.04
N ALA A 117 -25.64 14.63 12.78
CA ALA A 117 -24.29 14.56 12.23
C ALA A 117 -23.30 15.46 13.00
N ASN A 118 -23.74 16.64 13.44
CA ASN A 118 -22.93 17.56 14.25
C ASN A 118 -22.61 16.96 15.63
N ASN A 119 -23.51 16.20 16.24
CA ASN A 119 -23.25 15.54 17.53
C ASN A 119 -22.17 14.45 17.44
N PHE A 120 -22.15 13.67 16.35
CA PHE A 120 -21.07 12.72 16.07
C PHE A 120 -19.75 13.43 15.78
N ARG A 121 -19.77 14.47 14.93
CA ARG A 121 -18.58 15.26 14.60
C ARG A 121 -17.98 15.95 15.82
N ALA A 122 -18.79 16.44 16.76
CA ALA A 122 -18.33 17.03 18.01
C ALA A 122 -17.55 16.04 18.90
N ARG A 123 -17.68 14.73 18.65
CA ARG A 123 -16.98 13.65 19.37
C ARG A 123 -15.89 12.99 18.53
N GLY A 124 -15.50 13.62 17.42
CA GLY A 124 -14.39 13.16 16.57
C GLY A 124 -14.80 12.18 15.46
N PHE A 125 -16.07 11.80 15.35
CA PHE A 125 -16.52 10.85 14.34
C PHE A 125 -16.93 11.52 13.03
N ALA A 126 -16.64 10.85 11.92
CA ALA A 126 -17.03 11.34 10.60
C ALA A 126 -18.54 11.20 10.40
N ALA A 127 -19.21 12.28 9.98
CA ALA A 127 -20.62 12.21 9.62
C ALA A 127 -20.98 13.13 8.46
N LYS A 128 -21.81 12.64 7.54
CA LYS A 128 -22.23 13.34 6.32
C LYS A 128 -23.74 13.34 6.17
N THR A 129 -24.25 14.40 5.54
CA THR A 129 -25.66 14.52 5.19
C THR A 129 -25.83 14.67 3.68
N ALA A 130 -26.91 14.12 3.13
CA ALA A 130 -27.27 14.28 1.72
C ALA A 130 -28.77 14.45 1.56
N GLN A 131 -29.16 15.24 0.56
CA GLN A 131 -30.54 15.39 0.14
C GLN A 131 -30.65 15.09 -1.35
N VAL A 132 -31.62 14.27 -1.73
CA VAL A 132 -31.83 13.84 -3.13
C VAL A 132 -33.24 14.19 -3.61
N PRO A 133 -33.47 14.33 -4.92
CA PRO A 133 -34.82 14.50 -5.45
C PRO A 133 -35.72 13.31 -5.07
N GLY A 134 -36.89 13.62 -4.50
CA GLY A 134 -37.86 12.61 -4.05
C GLY A 134 -38.47 12.93 -2.69
N ALA A 135 -39.39 12.07 -2.24
CA ALA A 135 -40.12 12.16 -0.97
C ALA A 135 -39.78 10.92 -0.10
N HIS A 136 -40.67 10.55 0.82
CA HIS A 136 -40.60 9.30 1.61
C HIS A 136 -40.83 8.02 0.77
N ASP A 137 -40.06 7.84 -0.29
CA ASP A 137 -40.27 6.80 -1.30
C ASP A 137 -39.00 5.99 -1.60
N SER A 138 -39.19 4.86 -2.29
CA SER A 138 -38.11 3.94 -2.62
C SER A 138 -37.12 4.49 -3.64
N MET A 139 -37.45 5.52 -4.42
CA MET A 139 -36.50 6.18 -5.33
C MET A 139 -35.51 7.02 -4.52
N THR A 140 -35.98 7.76 -3.51
CA THR A 140 -35.13 8.44 -2.54
C THR A 140 -34.24 7.43 -1.82
N ALA A 141 -34.80 6.29 -1.39
CA ALA A 141 -34.05 5.22 -0.74
C ALA A 141 -32.90 4.69 -1.59
N GLY A 142 -33.19 4.36 -2.85
CA GLY A 142 -32.21 3.81 -3.79
C GLY A 142 -31.07 4.78 -4.03
N GLN A 143 -31.37 6.05 -4.28
CA GLN A 143 -30.36 7.09 -4.47
C GLN A 143 -29.47 7.26 -3.24
N LEU A 144 -30.05 7.35 -2.04
CA LEU A 144 -29.29 7.51 -0.80
C LEU A 144 -28.44 6.27 -0.49
N PHE A 145 -28.95 5.07 -0.74
CA PHE A 145 -28.18 3.84 -0.62
C PHE A 145 -26.99 3.83 -1.59
N THR A 146 -27.19 4.20 -2.85
CA THR A 146 -26.12 4.29 -3.84
C THR A 146 -25.05 5.30 -3.44
N ILE A 147 -25.44 6.50 -3.00
CA ILE A 147 -24.50 7.50 -2.48
C ILE A 147 -23.73 6.93 -1.29
N PHE A 148 -24.43 6.33 -0.33
CA PHE A 148 -23.79 5.79 0.86
C PHE A 148 -22.75 4.71 0.51
N ALA A 149 -23.16 3.74 -0.31
CA ALA A 149 -22.33 2.61 -0.65
C ALA A 149 -21.14 3.02 -1.54
N ARG A 150 -21.37 3.83 -2.57
CA ARG A 150 -20.33 4.30 -3.50
C ARG A 150 -19.34 5.25 -2.85
N ASP A 151 -19.81 6.21 -2.05
CA ASP A 151 -18.95 7.31 -1.59
C ASP A 151 -18.28 7.00 -0.25
N TYR A 152 -18.80 6.04 0.53
CA TYR A 152 -18.34 5.81 1.90
C TYR A 152 -18.08 4.35 2.28
N LEU A 153 -18.70 3.36 1.61
CA LEU A 153 -18.43 1.95 1.92
C LEU A 153 -17.38 1.34 0.98
N TRP A 154 -17.46 1.67 -0.30
CA TRP A 154 -16.59 1.14 -1.33
C TRP A 154 -15.71 2.26 -1.87
N THR A 155 -14.45 2.29 -1.46
CA THR A 155 -13.45 3.14 -2.13
C THR A 155 -13.15 2.68 -3.54
N GLY A 156 -13.63 1.49 -3.90
CA GLY A 156 -13.41 0.84 -5.18
C GLY A 156 -11.98 0.36 -5.40
N VAL A 157 -11.13 0.40 -4.36
CA VAL A 157 -9.81 -0.20 -4.34
C VAL A 157 -9.88 -1.49 -3.53
N ASP A 158 -9.75 -2.62 -4.21
CA ASP A 158 -9.84 -3.93 -3.56
C ASP A 158 -8.53 -4.25 -2.83
N SER A 159 -7.42 -4.12 -3.54
CA SER A 159 -6.08 -4.48 -3.06
C SER A 159 -4.96 -3.70 -3.73
N VAL A 160 -3.85 -3.57 -3.01
CA VAL A 160 -2.57 -3.09 -3.53
C VAL A 160 -1.51 -4.13 -3.14
N SER A 161 -0.71 -4.59 -4.09
CA SER A 161 0.47 -5.43 -3.84
C SER A 161 1.70 -4.87 -4.52
N VAL A 162 2.89 -5.23 -4.03
CA VAL A 162 4.18 -4.78 -4.59
C VAL A 162 4.96 -6.00 -5.08
N THR A 163 5.61 -5.88 -6.24
CA THR A 163 6.47 -6.93 -6.82
C THR A 163 7.82 -6.33 -7.23
N PRO A 164 8.95 -6.98 -6.89
CA PRO A 164 9.06 -8.19 -6.08
C PRO A 164 8.62 -7.96 -4.63
N ALA A 165 8.14 -9.01 -3.96
CA ALA A 165 7.69 -8.93 -2.57
C ALA A 165 8.86 -8.86 -1.58
N SER A 166 10.03 -9.35 -1.99
CA SER A 166 11.27 -9.21 -1.23
C SER A 166 12.50 -9.06 -2.13
N GLU A 167 13.53 -8.41 -1.58
CA GLU A 167 14.86 -8.27 -2.18
C GLU A 167 15.93 -8.51 -1.12
N ASN A 168 17.08 -9.07 -1.54
CA ASN A 168 18.23 -9.30 -0.66
C ASN A 168 19.46 -8.62 -1.26
N LEU A 169 19.99 -7.62 -0.57
CA LEU A 169 21.11 -6.80 -1.02
C LEU A 169 22.20 -6.77 0.05
N THR A 170 23.42 -6.38 -0.33
CA THR A 170 24.48 -6.12 0.64
C THR A 170 24.54 -4.65 1.06
N GLN A 171 25.01 -4.40 2.28
CA GLN A 171 25.39 -3.06 2.73
C GLN A 171 26.68 -2.60 2.03
N GLY A 172 26.95 -1.28 2.02
CA GLY A 172 28.21 -0.74 1.47
C GLY A 172 28.20 -0.49 -0.04
N TRP A 173 27.06 -0.65 -0.72
CA TRP A 173 26.96 -0.51 -2.18
C TRP A 173 25.78 0.36 -2.60
N ASN A 174 25.92 1.06 -3.73
CA ASN A 174 24.85 1.88 -4.29
C ASN A 174 23.90 1.01 -5.14
N TRP A 175 22.89 0.42 -4.50
CA TRP A 175 21.93 -0.43 -5.19
C TRP A 175 20.82 0.38 -5.84
N VAL A 176 20.34 -0.14 -6.96
CA VAL A 176 19.09 0.31 -7.57
C VAL A 176 18.23 -0.91 -7.86
N LYS A 177 16.99 -0.92 -7.35
CA LYS A 177 16.01 -1.98 -7.62
C LYS A 177 14.66 -1.39 -7.99
N GLN A 178 14.01 -1.98 -8.98
CA GLN A 178 12.69 -1.57 -9.44
C GLN A 178 11.61 -2.37 -8.73
N PHE A 179 10.63 -1.67 -8.16
CA PHE A 179 9.40 -2.26 -7.63
C PHE A 179 8.21 -1.81 -8.48
N THR A 180 7.22 -2.68 -8.62
CA THR A 180 5.99 -2.42 -9.36
C THR A 180 4.80 -2.61 -8.43
N ALA A 181 3.87 -1.66 -8.44
CA ALA A 181 2.61 -1.80 -7.72
C ALA A 181 1.56 -2.45 -8.63
N HIS A 182 0.81 -3.39 -8.09
CA HIS A 182 -0.36 -3.99 -8.72
C HIS A 182 -1.59 -3.60 -7.90
N VAL A 183 -2.50 -2.84 -8.52
CA VAL A 183 -3.72 -2.35 -7.88
C VAL A 183 -4.93 -2.99 -8.56
N THR A 184 -5.76 -3.65 -7.76
CA THR A 184 -7.06 -4.17 -8.18
C THR A 184 -8.14 -3.19 -7.74
N THR A 185 -9.00 -2.80 -8.65
CA THR A 185 -10.04 -1.80 -8.44
C THR A 185 -11.31 -2.19 -9.16
N ASN A 186 -12.43 -1.63 -8.73
CA ASN A 186 -13.65 -1.55 -9.52
C ASN A 186 -13.41 -0.75 -10.82
N GLU A 187 -14.40 -0.84 -11.72
CA GLU A 187 -14.41 -0.09 -12.98
C GLU A 187 -14.31 1.42 -12.71
N ASP A 188 -13.57 2.14 -13.58
CA ASP A 188 -13.35 3.60 -13.53
C ASP A 188 -12.65 4.17 -12.27
N VAL A 189 -12.09 3.32 -11.41
CA VAL A 189 -11.29 3.75 -10.25
C VAL A 189 -9.80 3.80 -10.60
N SER A 190 -9.12 4.90 -10.22
CA SER A 190 -7.70 5.10 -10.51
C SER A 190 -6.82 4.07 -9.79
N LYS A 191 -5.81 3.56 -10.52
CA LYS A 191 -4.79 2.63 -10.02
C LYS A 191 -3.50 3.32 -9.56
N ALA A 192 -3.51 4.65 -9.45
CA ALA A 192 -2.33 5.41 -9.04
C ALA A 192 -1.95 5.12 -7.58
N VAL A 193 -0.65 5.10 -7.31
CA VAL A 193 -0.09 4.90 -5.97
C VAL A 193 0.94 5.98 -5.63
N THR A 194 1.14 6.22 -4.33
CA THR A 194 2.31 6.91 -3.79
C THR A 194 3.29 5.88 -3.24
N TRP A 195 4.59 6.12 -3.45
CA TRP A 195 5.66 5.26 -2.95
C TRP A 195 6.30 5.85 -1.71
N SER A 196 6.73 5.00 -0.78
CA SER A 196 7.55 5.37 0.36
C SER A 196 8.53 4.26 0.72
N VAL A 197 9.66 4.65 1.31
CA VAL A 197 10.63 3.73 1.92
C VAL A 197 10.75 4.06 3.40
N LYS A 198 10.63 3.05 4.25
CA LYS A 198 10.75 3.15 5.72
C LYS A 198 11.92 2.31 6.22
N GLY A 199 12.50 2.72 7.35
CA GLY A 199 13.62 2.02 8.00
C GLY A 199 15.01 2.46 7.54
N ALA A 200 15.10 3.33 6.54
CA ALA A 200 16.37 3.88 6.08
C ALA A 200 17.07 4.69 7.17
N THR A 201 18.39 4.53 7.28
CA THR A 201 19.26 5.33 8.15
C THR A 201 20.04 6.38 7.35
N SER A 202 20.24 6.16 6.05
CA SER A 202 20.86 7.13 5.14
C SER A 202 19.81 8.01 4.46
N ALA A 203 20.08 9.32 4.38
CA ALA A 203 19.27 10.25 3.61
C ALA A 203 19.38 10.02 2.09
N GLY A 204 20.40 9.31 1.63
CA GLY A 204 20.57 8.92 0.23
C GLY A 204 19.70 7.72 -0.17
N THR A 205 19.19 6.96 0.78
CA THR A 205 18.29 5.83 0.54
C THR A 205 16.87 6.35 0.29
N THR A 206 16.43 6.30 -0.96
CA THR A 206 15.17 6.92 -1.42
C THR A 206 14.42 6.02 -2.39
N ILE A 207 13.11 6.28 -2.55
CA ILE A 207 12.30 5.68 -3.59
C ILE A 207 11.60 6.76 -4.41
N SER A 208 11.63 6.60 -5.73
CA SER A 208 11.01 7.53 -6.67
C SER A 208 9.51 7.27 -6.86
N ALA A 209 8.83 8.18 -7.56
CA ALA A 209 7.40 8.08 -7.87
C ALA A 209 7.05 6.90 -8.81
N ASP A 210 8.02 6.39 -9.58
CA ASP A 210 7.89 5.21 -10.42
C ASP A 210 8.33 3.91 -9.72
N GLY A 211 8.61 3.93 -8.41
CA GLY A 211 8.92 2.73 -7.62
C GLY A 211 10.37 2.24 -7.72
N ARG A 212 11.30 3.10 -8.15
CA ARG A 212 12.73 2.78 -8.22
C ARG A 212 13.39 3.10 -6.88
N LEU A 213 13.70 2.06 -6.12
CA LEU A 213 14.47 2.16 -4.87
C LEU A 213 15.95 2.39 -5.20
N SER A 214 16.55 3.41 -4.59
CA SER A 214 17.98 3.65 -4.58
C SER A 214 18.48 3.50 -3.14
N VAL A 215 19.35 2.53 -2.87
CA VAL A 215 19.96 2.32 -1.55
C VAL A 215 21.36 2.91 -1.58
N ALA A 216 21.67 3.81 -0.66
CA ALA A 216 22.97 4.46 -0.61
C ALA A 216 24.04 3.53 -0.01
N ALA A 217 25.29 3.69 -0.44
CA ALA A 217 26.40 2.89 0.08
C ALA A 217 26.64 3.07 1.59
N ASP A 218 26.22 4.18 2.19
CA ASP A 218 26.31 4.45 3.62
C ASP A 218 25.08 3.99 4.42
N GLU A 219 24.13 3.29 3.80
CA GLU A 219 22.99 2.69 4.48
C GLU A 219 23.43 1.55 5.42
N THR A 220 23.06 1.67 6.70
CA THR A 220 23.44 0.70 7.75
C THR A 220 22.25 -0.09 8.32
N ALA A 221 21.02 0.22 7.89
CA ALA A 221 19.85 -0.58 8.25
C ALA A 221 20.04 -2.03 7.82
N SER A 222 19.48 -2.96 8.58
CA SER A 222 19.44 -4.39 8.20
C SER A 222 18.18 -4.74 7.39
N SER A 223 17.18 -3.84 7.39
CA SER A 223 15.93 -4.02 6.67
C SER A 223 15.33 -2.67 6.28
N LEU A 224 14.80 -2.60 5.06
CA LEU A 224 13.94 -1.51 4.59
C LEU A 224 12.56 -2.07 4.24
N THR A 225 11.55 -1.21 4.34
CA THR A 225 10.19 -1.51 3.86
C THR A 225 9.84 -0.55 2.74
N VAL A 226 9.64 -1.08 1.54
CA VAL A 226 9.11 -0.33 0.39
C VAL A 226 7.60 -0.50 0.38
N ALA A 227 6.85 0.61 0.38
CA ALA A 227 5.39 0.58 0.37
C ALA A 227 4.83 1.37 -0.81
N ALA A 228 3.81 0.81 -1.45
CA ALA A 228 2.94 1.50 -2.41
C ALA A 228 1.55 1.65 -1.77
N THR A 229 1.05 2.87 -1.71
CA THR A 229 -0.24 3.20 -1.10
C THR A 229 -1.17 3.79 -2.16
N SER A 230 -2.42 3.33 -2.24
CA SER A 230 -3.37 3.86 -3.23
C SER A 230 -3.63 5.35 -2.98
N VAL A 231 -3.67 6.13 -4.07
CA VAL A 231 -4.05 7.56 -4.02
C VAL A 231 -5.54 7.71 -3.72
N VAL A 232 -6.36 6.75 -4.15
CA VAL A 232 -7.83 6.78 -3.95
C VAL A 232 -8.20 6.32 -2.55
N ASP A 233 -7.54 5.27 -2.04
CA ASP A 233 -7.79 4.72 -0.71
C ASP A 233 -6.46 4.55 0.06
N PRO A 234 -6.06 5.56 0.86
CA PRO A 234 -4.82 5.50 1.62
C PRO A 234 -4.77 4.38 2.68
N THR A 235 -5.89 3.72 2.98
CA THR A 235 -5.91 2.54 3.86
C THR A 235 -5.45 1.27 3.12
N LYS A 236 -5.42 1.30 1.78
CA LYS A 236 -4.96 0.20 0.92
C LYS A 236 -3.51 0.41 0.55
N THR A 237 -2.65 -0.42 1.15
CA THR A 237 -1.22 -0.40 0.91
C THR A 237 -0.69 -1.81 0.64
N GLY A 238 0.21 -1.91 -0.34
CA GLY A 238 1.07 -3.07 -0.54
C GLY A 238 2.47 -2.76 -0.03
N ALA A 239 3.21 -3.77 0.40
CA ALA A 239 4.58 -3.60 0.87
C ALA A 239 5.49 -4.73 0.38
N ALA A 240 6.77 -4.39 0.22
CA ALA A 240 7.87 -5.31 -0.03
C ALA A 240 8.97 -5.11 1.02
N GLN A 241 9.67 -6.17 1.37
CA GLN A 241 10.77 -6.15 2.33
C GLN A 241 12.11 -6.20 1.59
N VAL A 242 13.05 -5.34 1.98
CA VAL A 242 14.42 -5.38 1.47
C VAL A 242 15.35 -5.69 2.62
N THR A 243 16.00 -6.86 2.57
CA THR A 243 17.00 -7.24 3.57
C THR A 243 18.37 -6.74 3.12
N LEU A 244 19.08 -6.08 4.04
CA LEU A 244 20.44 -5.59 3.83
C LEU A 244 21.39 -6.37 4.73
N THR A 245 22.22 -7.22 4.13
CA THR A 245 23.21 -8.00 4.86
C THR A 245 24.60 -7.36 4.75
N PRO A 246 25.40 -7.31 5.82
CA PRO A 246 26.82 -7.00 5.68
C PRO A 246 27.48 -7.94 4.67
N THR A 247 28.47 -7.43 3.92
CA THR A 247 29.28 -8.27 3.04
C THR A 247 30.09 -9.27 3.86
N GLY A 248 30.39 -10.42 3.27
CA GLY A 248 31.29 -11.38 3.88
C GLY A 248 32.74 -10.89 3.93
N THR A 249 33.62 -11.70 4.52
CA THR A 249 35.03 -11.34 4.77
C THR A 249 36.02 -12.06 3.85
N ALA A 250 35.56 -13.01 3.04
CA ALA A 250 36.44 -13.76 2.15
C ALA A 250 36.96 -12.87 1.01
N GLY A 251 38.27 -12.88 0.77
CA GLY A 251 38.89 -12.07 -0.27
C GLY A 251 38.48 -12.47 -1.69
N THR A 252 38.45 -11.49 -2.60
CA THR A 252 38.15 -11.67 -4.01
C THR A 252 39.30 -11.20 -4.91
N VAL A 253 39.36 -11.75 -6.10
CA VAL A 253 40.20 -11.28 -7.20
C VAL A 253 39.28 -10.84 -8.32
N VAL A 254 39.31 -9.53 -8.62
CA VAL A 254 38.58 -8.93 -9.74
C VAL A 254 39.58 -8.74 -10.89
N LYS A 255 39.34 -9.42 -12.01
CA LYS A 255 40.12 -9.25 -13.24
C LYS A 255 39.25 -8.60 -14.29
N ALA A 256 39.76 -7.56 -14.94
CA ALA A 256 39.09 -6.89 -16.04
C ALA A 256 40.04 -6.83 -17.24
N ASN A 257 39.53 -7.07 -18.44
CA ASN A 257 40.31 -7.00 -19.67
C ASN A 257 39.52 -6.27 -20.77
N ALA A 258 40.05 -5.15 -21.25
CA ALA A 258 39.43 -4.35 -22.30
C ALA A 258 39.87 -4.82 -23.69
N ALA A 259 38.91 -5.03 -24.58
CA ALA A 259 39.16 -5.45 -25.96
C ALA A 259 38.28 -4.66 -26.96
N PRO A 260 38.87 -4.00 -27.98
CA PRO A 260 40.31 -3.73 -28.13
C PRO A 260 40.80 -2.67 -27.12
N ALA A 261 42.09 -2.70 -26.78
CA ALA A 261 42.72 -1.69 -25.90
C ALA A 261 42.89 -0.31 -26.57
N SER A 262 42.72 -0.21 -27.89
CA SER A 262 42.67 1.05 -28.63
C SER A 262 41.52 1.07 -29.62
N ILE A 263 40.75 2.16 -29.62
CA ILE A 263 39.55 2.30 -30.42
C ILE A 263 39.42 3.71 -31.00
N VAL A 264 38.82 3.82 -32.18
CA VAL A 264 38.50 5.12 -32.79
C VAL A 264 37.39 5.79 -31.99
N GLY A 265 37.52 7.08 -31.73
CA GLY A 265 36.50 7.89 -31.03
C GLY A 265 35.11 7.70 -31.62
N GLY A 266 34.10 7.59 -30.74
CA GLY A 266 32.73 7.26 -31.14
C GLY A 266 32.44 5.75 -31.29
N GLY A 267 33.46 4.89 -31.22
CA GLY A 267 33.30 3.43 -31.22
C GLY A 267 32.85 2.84 -29.88
N ARG A 268 32.68 1.52 -29.85
CA ARG A 268 32.39 0.72 -28.65
C ARG A 268 33.45 -0.36 -28.42
N PHE A 269 33.87 -0.54 -27.17
CA PHE A 269 34.76 -1.64 -26.76
C PHE A 269 34.07 -2.52 -25.71
N THR A 270 34.59 -3.72 -25.55
CA THR A 270 34.09 -4.69 -24.58
C THR A 270 35.05 -4.81 -23.41
N LEU A 271 34.51 -4.82 -22.19
CA LEU A 271 35.24 -5.14 -20.97
C LEU A 271 34.75 -6.48 -20.44
N ASN A 272 35.64 -7.48 -20.45
CA ASN A 272 35.36 -8.78 -19.83
C ASN A 272 35.84 -8.74 -18.38
N VAL A 273 34.95 -9.04 -17.44
CA VAL A 273 35.23 -9.04 -16.01
C VAL A 273 35.01 -10.44 -15.44
N ASP A 274 36.00 -10.95 -14.72
CA ASP A 274 35.98 -12.21 -13.95
C ASP A 274 36.22 -11.89 -12.48
N VAL A 275 35.27 -12.25 -11.62
CA VAL A 275 35.33 -12.11 -10.17
C VAL A 275 35.32 -13.49 -9.54
N ARG A 276 36.33 -13.75 -8.71
CA ARG A 276 36.50 -15.07 -8.09
C ARG A 276 37.05 -14.97 -6.69
N ALA A 277 36.83 -16.02 -5.90
CA ALA A 277 37.50 -16.19 -4.62
C ALA A 277 39.03 -16.06 -4.77
N GLN A 278 39.66 -15.32 -3.87
CA GLN A 278 41.11 -15.15 -3.84
C GLN A 278 41.81 -16.47 -3.52
N SER A 279 41.29 -17.21 -2.54
CA SER A 279 41.72 -18.57 -2.22
C SER A 279 40.73 -19.56 -2.84
N ARG A 280 41.01 -20.01 -4.07
CA ARG A 280 40.21 -21.05 -4.72
C ARG A 280 40.43 -22.40 -4.04
N HIS A 281 39.43 -22.86 -3.28
CA HIS A 281 39.29 -24.26 -2.90
C HIS A 281 38.24 -24.90 -3.82
N GLY A 282 38.29 -26.22 -4.04
CA GLY A 282 37.35 -26.91 -4.95
C GLY A 282 35.87 -26.81 -4.54
N THR A 283 35.58 -26.24 -3.38
CA THR A 283 34.25 -26.06 -2.78
C THR A 283 33.87 -24.59 -2.55
N SER A 284 34.66 -23.64 -3.05
CA SER A 284 34.36 -22.21 -2.90
C SER A 284 33.05 -21.86 -3.63
N PRO A 285 32.08 -21.19 -2.98
CA PRO A 285 30.86 -20.71 -3.64
C PRO A 285 31.17 -19.81 -4.84
N THR A 286 30.31 -19.84 -5.86
CA THR A 286 30.40 -18.91 -6.99
C THR A 286 30.11 -17.49 -6.49
N VAL A 287 30.91 -16.52 -6.94
CA VAL A 287 30.73 -15.10 -6.58
C VAL A 287 29.45 -14.55 -7.22
N THR A 288 28.68 -13.78 -6.47
CA THR A 288 27.42 -13.15 -6.89
C THR A 288 27.49 -11.63 -6.72
N GLY A 289 26.41 -10.90 -7.02
CA GLY A 289 26.36 -9.43 -6.84
C GLY A 289 26.53 -8.64 -8.14
N GLU A 290 27.03 -7.42 -8.03
CA GLU A 290 27.15 -6.46 -9.14
C GLU A 290 28.57 -5.91 -9.26
N ILE A 291 28.92 -5.47 -10.46
CA ILE A 291 30.09 -4.65 -10.72
C ILE A 291 29.68 -3.25 -11.18
N ALA A 292 30.44 -2.25 -10.78
CA ALA A 292 30.36 -0.89 -11.30
C ALA A 292 31.59 -0.62 -12.17
N VAL A 293 31.35 -0.25 -13.43
CA VAL A 293 32.41 0.08 -14.40
C VAL A 293 32.34 1.56 -14.73
N THR A 294 33.43 2.28 -14.48
CA THR A 294 33.50 3.73 -14.70
C THR A 294 34.51 4.07 -15.80
N LEU A 295 34.08 4.82 -16.80
CA LEU A 295 34.90 5.37 -17.89
C LEU A 295 34.51 6.82 -18.15
N GLY A 296 35.50 7.72 -18.16
CA GLY A 296 35.27 9.13 -18.53
C GLY A 296 34.21 9.83 -17.68
N GLY A 297 34.10 9.46 -16.40
CA GLY A 297 33.09 10.00 -15.46
C GLY A 297 31.71 9.34 -15.55
N THR A 298 31.46 8.46 -16.52
CA THR A 298 30.21 7.69 -16.62
C THR A 298 30.37 6.32 -15.96
N THR A 299 29.40 5.91 -15.13
CA THR A 299 29.39 4.60 -14.47
C THR A 299 28.23 3.75 -14.98
N GLN A 300 28.53 2.50 -15.34
CA GLN A 300 27.54 1.47 -15.66
C GLN A 300 27.62 0.35 -14.63
N VAL A 301 26.47 -0.06 -14.09
CA VAL A 301 26.36 -1.16 -13.13
C VAL A 301 25.79 -2.39 -13.83
N VAL A 302 26.38 -3.56 -13.60
CA VAL A 302 26.01 -4.82 -14.25
C VAL A 302 26.06 -5.97 -13.25
N SER A 303 25.03 -6.81 -13.22
CA SER A 303 25.01 -8.02 -12.39
C SER A 303 25.96 -9.09 -12.93
N LEU A 304 26.61 -9.81 -12.02
CA LEU A 304 27.44 -10.96 -12.37
C LEU A 304 26.56 -12.16 -12.73
N THR A 305 26.97 -12.93 -13.74
CA THR A 305 26.46 -14.27 -14.05
C THR A 305 27.61 -15.24 -13.92
N ASP A 306 27.50 -16.20 -13.01
CA ASP A 306 28.56 -17.18 -12.70
C ASP A 306 29.93 -16.54 -12.39
N GLY A 307 29.93 -15.44 -11.63
CA GLY A 307 31.14 -14.70 -11.28
C GLY A 307 31.72 -13.86 -12.42
N ALA A 308 31.07 -13.76 -13.58
CA ALA A 308 31.56 -13.00 -14.72
C ALA A 308 30.55 -11.95 -15.22
N ALA A 309 31.05 -10.94 -15.92
CA ALA A 309 30.23 -9.99 -16.65
C ALA A 309 30.95 -9.49 -17.91
N VAL A 310 30.16 -9.19 -18.94
CA VAL A 310 30.65 -8.60 -20.19
C VAL A 310 29.95 -7.25 -20.38
N VAL A 311 30.72 -6.17 -20.38
CA VAL A 311 30.20 -4.81 -20.45
C VAL A 311 30.62 -4.17 -21.77
N THR A 312 29.66 -3.63 -22.52
CA THR A 312 29.94 -2.89 -23.76
C THR A 312 29.82 -1.40 -23.50
N LEU A 313 30.93 -0.67 -23.67
CA LEU A 313 31.01 0.75 -23.32
C LEU A 313 31.26 1.62 -24.56
N PRO A 314 30.53 2.74 -24.72
CA PRO A 314 30.78 3.70 -25.79
C PRO A 314 31.95 4.63 -25.46
N THR A 315 32.58 5.16 -26.51
CA THR A 315 33.60 6.23 -26.42
C THR A 315 33.13 7.54 -27.05
N ALA A 316 31.83 7.64 -27.35
CA ALA A 316 31.24 8.88 -27.88
C ALA A 316 31.40 10.02 -26.86
N GLY A 317 31.88 11.17 -27.34
CA GLY A 317 32.14 12.34 -26.51
C GLY A 317 33.51 12.35 -25.81
N LEU A 318 34.31 11.28 -25.91
CA LEU A 318 35.69 11.28 -25.45
C LEU A 318 36.61 11.83 -26.55
N SER A 319 37.49 12.77 -26.18
CA SER A 319 38.56 13.24 -27.07
C SER A 319 39.65 12.17 -27.23
N ALA A 320 40.55 12.34 -28.19
CA ALA A 320 41.72 11.46 -28.29
C ALA A 320 42.56 11.53 -26.99
N GLY A 321 42.95 10.38 -26.46
CA GLY A 321 43.60 10.29 -25.16
C GLY A 321 43.62 8.89 -24.57
N VAL A 322 44.20 8.76 -23.38
CA VAL A 322 44.19 7.51 -22.61
C VAL A 322 43.28 7.69 -21.41
N TYR A 323 42.29 6.81 -21.27
CA TYR A 323 41.28 6.87 -20.22
C TYR A 323 41.38 5.66 -19.31
N PRO A 324 41.42 5.86 -17.98
CA PRO A 324 41.31 4.75 -17.04
C PRO A 324 39.87 4.21 -17.04
N VAL A 325 39.77 2.89 -17.03
CA VAL A 325 38.53 2.14 -16.80
C VAL A 325 38.64 1.49 -15.43
N HIS A 326 37.82 1.96 -14.49
CA HIS A 326 37.75 1.42 -13.14
C HIS A 326 36.65 0.38 -13.04
N VAL A 327 36.92 -0.71 -12.31
CA VAL A 327 35.93 -1.75 -12.00
C VAL A 327 35.92 -1.96 -10.50
N ALA A 328 34.77 -1.74 -9.88
CA ALA A 328 34.50 -2.07 -8.49
C ALA A 328 33.48 -3.22 -8.42
N TYR A 329 33.56 -4.02 -7.37
CA TYR A 329 32.69 -5.16 -7.09
C TYR A 329 31.95 -4.94 -5.77
N SER A 330 30.64 -5.22 -5.74
CA SER A 330 29.75 -4.95 -4.61
C SER A 330 30.04 -5.74 -3.34
N GLY A 331 30.77 -6.86 -3.44
CA GLY A 331 30.71 -7.88 -2.40
C GLY A 331 29.39 -8.65 -2.47
N ASP A 332 29.36 -9.75 -1.72
CA ASP A 332 28.17 -10.57 -1.49
C ASP A 332 28.19 -11.10 -0.03
N PRO A 333 27.19 -11.86 0.43
CA PRO A 333 27.17 -12.36 1.81
C PRO A 333 28.37 -13.25 2.21
N THR A 334 29.14 -13.77 1.25
CA THR A 334 30.33 -14.60 1.48
C THR A 334 31.62 -13.80 1.28
N TYR A 335 31.66 -12.97 0.26
CA TYR A 335 32.85 -12.34 -0.27
C TYR A 335 32.88 -10.83 -0.04
N ALA A 336 34.03 -10.33 0.39
CA ALA A 336 34.25 -8.91 0.57
C ALA A 336 34.24 -8.16 -0.78
N PRO A 337 33.85 -6.86 -0.78
CA PRO A 337 34.01 -5.98 -1.94
C PRO A 337 35.45 -5.95 -2.44
N GLY A 338 35.62 -5.62 -3.72
CA GLY A 338 36.93 -5.60 -4.36
C GLY A 338 36.96 -4.66 -5.55
N ALA A 339 38.15 -4.51 -6.15
CA ALA A 339 38.31 -3.73 -7.37
C ALA A 339 39.39 -4.35 -8.27
N ALA A 340 39.25 -4.16 -9.58
CA ALA A 340 40.29 -4.54 -10.53
C ALA A 340 41.38 -3.47 -10.59
N ALA A 341 42.59 -3.87 -10.97
CA ALA A 341 43.60 -2.91 -11.41
C ALA A 341 43.07 -2.09 -12.61
N PRO A 342 43.24 -0.76 -12.65
CA PRO A 342 42.71 0.08 -13.72
C PRO A 342 43.18 -0.39 -15.09
N GLN A 343 42.24 -0.57 -16.01
CA GLN A 343 42.57 -0.78 -17.42
C GLN A 343 42.73 0.57 -18.10
N HIS A 344 43.61 0.67 -19.10
CA HIS A 344 43.85 1.92 -19.83
C HIS A 344 43.37 1.75 -21.27
N LEU A 345 42.31 2.46 -21.65
CA LEU A 345 41.78 2.49 -23.01
C LEU A 345 42.34 3.68 -23.77
N ARG A 346 42.91 3.44 -24.96
CA ARG A 346 43.37 4.51 -25.84
C ARG A 346 42.30 4.87 -26.88
N VAL A 347 41.76 6.07 -26.79
CA VAL A 347 40.88 6.66 -27.81
C VAL A 347 41.75 7.38 -28.83
N ARG A 348 41.58 7.05 -30.12
CA ARG A 348 42.29 7.66 -31.25
C ARG A 348 41.33 8.31 -32.24
#